data_AF-A0A949PQ61-F1
#
_entry.id   AF-A0A949PQ61-F1
#
_cell.length_a   1.000
_cell.length_b   1.000
_cell.length_c   1.000
_cell.angle_alpha   90.00
_cell.angle_beta   90.00
_cell.angle_gamma   90.00
#
_symmetry.space_group_name_H-M   'P 1'
#
loop_
_entity.id
_entity.type
_entity.pdbx_description
1 polymer ?
#
loop_
_entity_poly.entity_id
_entity_poly.type
_entity_poly.pdbx_seq_one_letter_code
_entity_poly.pdbx_strand_id
1 'polypeptide(L)'
;MNAQTQTETGTDIVGYVSANPVSVLVDEKIYSQFYEQIKAETDAFKPDLSTVSSRKEISSLAYKVTRTKTAIDAAGKKLNEDARAKINAVDAQRRKIREELDTLAESVRKPLTEWEAAEEARIENIKATLAHIDACGKGIIGGEPQAFAILFHELEEKIVIDDSFGEFKEQAEAAKSDALAKLKIAFDAHQKAEAERLELEQLRAEKLERDRLEAERVEKERIAQEAIARERAEKEHQERLAAEQKAREERAAHQAREKAEREAREAIERAEREKAEAVAKAVAEALAVKQKAEQAEAERAAEAKRIADEQAARDADKAHRSKIMKSVKEALMAQGADEETAKKIVLAVIAGEIPNVTLRF
;
A
#
# COMPACT_ATOMS: atom_id res chain seq x y z
N MET A 1 -37.25 27.17 -105.19
CA MET A 1 -37.88 27.04 -106.52
C MET A 1 -37.64 28.32 -107.29
N ASN A 2 -36.57 28.34 -108.09
CA ASN A 2 -36.24 29.46 -108.99
C ASN A 2 -37.05 29.29 -110.26
N ALA A 3 -38.14 30.06 -110.40
CA ALA A 3 -38.79 30.25 -111.68
C ALA A 3 -37.96 31.27 -112.47
N GLN A 4 -37.07 30.78 -113.32
CA GLN A 4 -36.48 31.58 -114.39
C GLN A 4 -37.58 31.94 -115.39
N THR A 5 -38.23 33.07 -115.18
CA THR A 5 -38.96 33.76 -116.26
C THR A 5 -37.92 34.40 -117.16
N GLN A 6 -37.67 33.75 -118.30
CA GLN A 6 -37.07 34.40 -119.46
C GLN A 6 -38.03 35.51 -119.92
N THR A 7 -37.80 36.74 -119.47
CA THR A 7 -38.44 37.93 -120.03
C THR A 7 -37.65 38.37 -121.26
N GLU A 8 -38.36 38.63 -122.34
CA GLU A 8 -37.90 39.14 -123.63
C GLU A 8 -37.12 40.47 -123.46
N THR A 9 -35.83 40.41 -123.13
CA THR A 9 -34.91 41.56 -123.08
C THR A 9 -34.40 41.94 -124.47
N GLY A 10 -35.29 41.97 -125.46
CA GLY A 10 -34.92 42.13 -126.87
C GLY A 10 -35.06 43.53 -127.43
N THR A 11 -35.84 44.44 -126.83
CA THR A 11 -36.17 45.69 -127.54
C THR A 11 -36.29 46.96 -126.66
N ASP A 12 -36.48 46.86 -125.34
CA ASP A 12 -36.51 48.05 -124.47
C ASP A 12 -35.92 47.81 -123.06
N ILE A 13 -34.60 47.63 -122.98
CA ILE A 13 -33.91 47.49 -121.68
C ILE A 13 -34.01 48.77 -120.83
N VAL A 14 -34.12 49.94 -121.46
CA VAL A 14 -34.15 51.24 -120.76
C VAL A 14 -35.50 51.44 -120.06
N GLY A 15 -36.61 51.11 -120.72
CA GLY A 15 -37.93 51.07 -120.11
C GLY A 15 -38.01 50.03 -119.00
N TYR A 16 -37.45 48.84 -119.22
CA TYR A 16 -37.39 47.78 -118.21
C TYR A 16 -36.66 48.21 -116.94
N VAL A 17 -35.46 48.80 -117.06
CA VAL A 17 -34.67 49.29 -115.90
C VAL A 17 -35.34 50.50 -115.25
N SER A 18 -36.02 51.35 -116.01
CA SER A 18 -36.78 52.47 -115.45
C SER A 18 -37.95 51.99 -114.58
N ALA A 19 -38.61 50.90 -114.96
CA ALA A 19 -39.67 50.27 -114.16
C ALA A 19 -39.10 49.42 -113.02
N ASN A 20 -37.91 48.83 -113.21
CA ASN A 20 -37.28 47.90 -112.27
C ASN A 20 -35.81 48.28 -112.00
N PRO A 21 -35.54 49.42 -111.34
CA PRO A 21 -34.18 49.93 -111.14
C PRO A 21 -33.29 49.01 -110.30
N VAL A 22 -33.87 48.07 -109.53
CA VAL A 22 -33.11 47.06 -108.78
C VAL A 22 -32.46 46.02 -109.69
N SER A 23 -33.00 45.79 -110.89
CA SER A 23 -32.53 44.71 -111.79
C SER A 23 -31.05 44.85 -112.15
N VAL A 24 -30.58 46.08 -112.43
CA VAL A 24 -29.16 46.37 -112.71
C VAL A 24 -28.25 46.27 -111.49
N LEU A 25 -28.80 46.20 -110.27
CA LEU A 25 -28.02 46.04 -109.05
C LEU A 25 -27.78 44.56 -108.70
N VAL A 26 -28.61 43.66 -109.23
CA VAL A 26 -28.58 42.21 -108.91
C VAL A 26 -28.20 41.35 -110.11
N ASP A 27 -28.21 41.91 -111.32
CA ASP A 27 -27.85 41.23 -112.56
C ASP A 27 -26.90 42.11 -113.41
N GLU A 28 -25.64 41.71 -113.43
CA GLU A 28 -24.55 42.37 -114.17
C GLU A 28 -24.81 42.40 -115.69
N LYS A 29 -25.51 41.40 -116.23
CA LYS A 29 -25.83 41.34 -117.65
C LYS A 29 -26.86 42.39 -118.02
N ILE A 30 -27.88 42.58 -117.18
CA ILE A 30 -28.90 43.62 -117.37
C ILE A 30 -28.24 45.00 -117.27
N TYR A 31 -27.34 45.21 -116.30
CA TYR A 31 -26.56 46.46 -116.20
C TYR A 31 -25.75 46.74 -117.46
N SER A 32 -25.01 45.74 -117.95
CA SER A 32 -24.19 45.88 -119.15
C SER A 32 -25.02 46.28 -120.38
N GLN A 33 -26.12 45.58 -120.64
CA GLN A 33 -27.02 45.88 -121.78
C GLN A 33 -27.67 47.27 -121.65
N PHE A 34 -28.09 47.62 -120.44
CA PHE A 34 -28.68 48.93 -120.14
C PHE A 34 -27.69 50.08 -120.35
N TYR A 35 -26.46 49.92 -119.88
CA TYR A 35 -25.40 50.91 -120.05
C TYR A 35 -25.03 51.08 -121.52
N GLU A 36 -24.86 49.97 -122.26
CA GLU A 36 -24.57 50.01 -123.70
C GLU A 36 -25.66 50.74 -124.49
N GLN A 37 -26.95 50.49 -124.20
CA GLN A 37 -28.04 51.17 -124.89
C GLN A 37 -28.11 52.67 -124.58
N ILE A 38 -27.92 53.08 -123.32
CA ILE A 38 -27.84 54.51 -122.97
C ILE A 38 -26.63 55.17 -123.64
N LYS A 39 -25.48 54.49 -123.64
CA LYS A 39 -24.26 55.01 -124.28
C LYS A 39 -24.46 55.19 -125.79
N ALA A 40 -25.09 54.22 -126.45
CA ALA A 40 -25.44 54.32 -127.87
C ALA A 40 -26.42 55.47 -128.15
N GLU A 41 -27.45 55.67 -127.30
CA GLU A 41 -28.36 56.82 -127.39
C GLU A 41 -27.60 58.15 -127.25
N THR A 42 -26.63 58.22 -126.33
CA THR A 42 -25.83 59.44 -126.12
C THR A 42 -24.82 59.70 -127.22
N ASP A 43 -24.19 58.65 -127.77
CA ASP A 43 -23.18 58.74 -128.84
C ASP A 43 -23.82 59.10 -130.19
N ALA A 44 -25.08 58.72 -130.41
CA ALA A 44 -25.83 59.06 -131.62
C ALA A 44 -26.22 60.55 -131.70
N PHE A 45 -26.28 61.24 -130.55
CA PHE A 45 -26.59 62.67 -130.50
C PHE A 45 -25.37 63.51 -130.92
N LYS A 46 -25.53 64.33 -131.97
CA LYS A 46 -24.47 65.23 -132.47
C LYS A 46 -24.68 66.65 -131.94
N PRO A 47 -23.95 67.08 -130.89
CA PRO A 47 -24.16 68.39 -130.28
C PRO A 47 -23.71 69.54 -131.19
N ASP A 48 -24.52 70.59 -131.28
CA ASP A 48 -24.19 71.86 -131.92
C ASP A 48 -24.32 73.00 -130.89
N LEU A 49 -23.17 73.44 -130.36
CA LEU A 49 -23.14 74.47 -129.34
C LEU A 49 -23.53 75.86 -129.84
N SER A 50 -23.70 76.07 -131.16
CA SER A 50 -24.12 77.37 -131.71
C SER A 50 -25.60 77.65 -131.47
N THR A 51 -26.45 76.63 -131.33
CA THR A 51 -27.90 76.79 -131.19
C THR A 51 -28.40 76.66 -129.75
N VAL A 52 -29.42 77.44 -129.40
CA VAL A 52 -30.08 77.34 -128.08
C VAL A 52 -30.79 75.98 -127.92
N SER A 53 -31.34 75.41 -128.98
CA SER A 53 -32.05 74.12 -128.95
C SER A 53 -31.10 72.97 -128.58
N SER A 54 -29.98 72.83 -129.31
CA SER A 54 -29.06 71.73 -129.06
C SER A 54 -28.41 71.81 -127.67
N ARG A 55 -28.11 73.02 -127.16
CA ARG A 55 -27.66 73.20 -125.75
C ARG A 55 -28.69 72.73 -124.72
N LYS A 56 -30.00 72.93 -124.97
CA LYS A 56 -31.08 72.41 -124.10
C LYS A 56 -31.18 70.88 -124.20
N GLU A 57 -31.03 70.32 -125.39
CA GLU A 57 -31.06 68.87 -125.61
C GLU A 57 -29.90 68.15 -124.89
N ILE A 58 -28.68 68.70 -124.92
CA ILE A 58 -27.54 68.20 -124.12
C ILE A 58 -27.89 68.16 -122.64
N SER A 59 -28.45 69.26 -122.11
CA SER A 59 -28.85 69.34 -120.69
C SER A 59 -29.93 68.31 -120.36
N SER A 60 -30.91 68.11 -121.23
CA SER A 60 -31.98 67.12 -121.06
C SER A 60 -31.44 65.69 -121.05
N LEU A 61 -30.49 65.37 -121.94
CA LEU A 61 -29.87 64.05 -122.02
C LEU A 61 -29.04 63.73 -120.77
N ALA A 62 -28.21 64.69 -120.33
CA ALA A 62 -27.47 64.58 -119.07
C ALA A 62 -28.42 64.45 -117.85
N TYR A 63 -29.53 65.19 -117.85
CA TYR A 63 -30.56 65.07 -116.82
C TYR A 63 -31.20 63.68 -116.81
N LYS A 64 -31.48 63.09 -117.98
CA LYS A 64 -32.01 61.72 -118.10
C LYS A 64 -31.09 60.70 -117.43
N VAL A 65 -29.79 60.74 -117.72
CA VAL A 65 -28.77 59.85 -117.14
C VAL A 65 -28.67 60.02 -115.62
N THR A 66 -28.57 61.26 -115.14
CA THR A 66 -28.45 61.55 -113.70
C THR A 66 -29.72 61.17 -112.92
N ARG A 67 -30.89 61.37 -113.52
CA ARG A 67 -32.17 60.93 -112.95
C ARG A 67 -32.24 59.41 -112.84
N THR A 68 -31.83 58.67 -113.87
CA THR A 68 -31.84 57.20 -113.81
C THR A 68 -30.84 56.66 -112.79
N LYS A 69 -29.63 57.24 -112.71
CA LYS A 69 -28.66 56.92 -111.65
C LYS A 69 -29.28 57.10 -110.25
N THR A 70 -29.97 58.22 -110.03
CA THR A 70 -30.62 58.52 -108.74
C THR A 70 -31.73 57.53 -108.43
N ALA A 71 -32.51 57.11 -109.43
CA ALA A 71 -33.55 56.09 -109.26
C ALA A 71 -32.95 54.72 -108.89
N ILE A 72 -31.84 54.33 -109.51
CA ILE A 72 -31.11 53.09 -109.19
C ILE A 72 -30.56 53.14 -107.75
N ASP A 73 -29.90 54.23 -107.35
CA ASP A 73 -29.37 54.40 -105.99
C ASP A 73 -30.49 54.36 -104.93
N ALA A 74 -31.58 55.08 -105.17
CA ALA A 74 -32.75 55.06 -104.28
C ALA A 74 -33.37 53.66 -104.16
N ALA A 75 -33.42 52.90 -105.26
CA ALA A 75 -33.93 51.53 -105.26
C ALA A 75 -33.00 50.57 -104.49
N GLY A 76 -31.68 50.72 -104.63
CA GLY A 76 -30.69 49.95 -103.87
C GLY A 76 -30.74 50.26 -102.37
N LYS A 77 -30.86 51.54 -102.01
CA LYS A 77 -31.07 51.95 -100.61
C LYS A 77 -32.33 51.31 -100.03
N LYS A 78 -33.45 51.38 -100.75
CA LYS A 78 -34.72 50.76 -100.33
C LYS A 78 -34.60 49.24 -100.18
N LEU A 79 -33.94 48.56 -101.12
CA LEU A 79 -33.70 47.11 -101.04
C LEU A 79 -32.94 46.73 -99.76
N ASN A 80 -31.89 47.49 -99.44
CA ASN A 80 -31.09 47.27 -98.23
C ASN A 80 -31.89 47.58 -96.95
N GLU A 81 -32.71 48.63 -96.95
CA GLU A 81 -33.61 48.95 -95.84
C GLU A 81 -34.63 47.82 -95.61
N ASP A 82 -35.29 47.33 -96.67
CA ASP A 82 -36.25 46.23 -96.61
C ASP A 82 -35.59 44.93 -96.13
N ALA A 83 -34.37 44.63 -96.60
CA ALA A 83 -33.61 43.46 -96.18
C ALA A 83 -33.22 43.55 -94.69
N ARG A 84 -32.70 44.70 -94.25
CA ARG A 84 -32.35 44.91 -92.83
C ARG A 84 -33.58 44.87 -91.93
N ALA A 85 -34.72 45.41 -92.37
CA ALA A 85 -35.96 45.35 -91.62
C ALA A 85 -36.40 43.89 -91.39
N LYS A 86 -36.33 43.05 -92.43
CA LYS A 86 -36.63 41.61 -92.31
C LYS A 86 -35.63 40.89 -91.38
N ILE A 87 -34.33 41.14 -91.53
CA ILE A 87 -33.29 40.54 -90.68
C ILE A 87 -33.53 40.91 -89.21
N ASN A 88 -33.71 42.20 -88.92
CA ASN A 88 -33.93 42.70 -87.57
C ASN A 88 -35.21 42.12 -86.95
N ALA A 89 -36.29 42.00 -87.73
CA ALA A 89 -37.53 41.37 -87.26
C ALA A 89 -37.33 39.89 -86.91
N VAL A 90 -36.61 39.15 -87.75
CA VAL A 90 -36.28 37.74 -87.47
C VAL A 90 -35.40 37.62 -86.23
N ASP A 91 -34.36 38.44 -86.07
CA ASP A 91 -33.47 38.37 -84.91
C ASP A 91 -34.16 38.77 -83.61
N ALA A 92 -35.03 39.79 -83.63
CA ALA A 92 -35.86 40.15 -82.50
C ALA A 92 -36.77 38.99 -82.09
N GLN A 93 -37.42 38.35 -83.07
CA GLN A 93 -38.31 37.22 -82.81
C GLN A 93 -37.53 35.98 -82.32
N ARG A 94 -36.35 35.70 -82.87
CA ARG A 94 -35.48 34.61 -82.41
C ARG A 94 -35.04 34.81 -80.98
N ARG A 95 -34.69 36.04 -80.58
CA ARG A 95 -34.33 36.36 -79.20
C ARG A 95 -35.51 36.12 -78.26
N LYS A 96 -36.68 36.66 -78.61
CA LYS A 96 -37.92 36.46 -77.85
C LYS A 96 -38.25 34.98 -77.67
N ILE A 97 -38.23 34.20 -78.75
CA ILE A 97 -38.51 32.76 -78.71
C ILE A 97 -37.52 32.04 -77.79
N ARG A 98 -36.23 32.38 -77.84
CA ARG A 98 -35.24 31.77 -76.96
C ARG A 98 -35.54 32.06 -75.49
N GLU A 99 -35.72 33.32 -75.14
CA GLU A 99 -36.01 33.75 -73.76
C GLU A 99 -37.32 33.11 -73.22
N GLU A 100 -38.37 33.03 -74.05
CA GLU A 100 -39.63 32.38 -73.69
C GLU A 100 -39.49 30.85 -73.52
N LEU A 101 -38.75 30.17 -74.41
CA LEU A 101 -38.54 28.73 -74.32
C LEU A 101 -37.61 28.34 -73.17
N ASP A 102 -36.59 29.13 -72.88
CA ASP A 102 -35.71 28.92 -71.71
C ASP A 102 -36.54 29.04 -70.42
N THR A 103 -37.36 30.08 -70.31
CA THR A 103 -38.28 30.27 -69.17
C THR A 103 -39.28 29.11 -69.04
N LEU A 104 -39.84 28.64 -70.15
CA LEU A 104 -40.75 27.50 -70.14
C LEU A 104 -40.04 26.21 -69.70
N ALA A 105 -38.83 25.96 -70.19
CA ALA A 105 -38.04 24.80 -69.80
C ALA A 105 -37.73 24.81 -68.30
N GLU A 106 -37.36 25.97 -67.74
CA GLU A 106 -37.18 26.15 -66.30
C GLU A 106 -38.48 25.86 -65.53
N SER A 107 -39.61 26.42 -65.96
CA SER A 107 -40.91 26.18 -65.33
C SER A 107 -41.34 24.71 -65.37
N VAL A 108 -41.06 24.00 -66.47
CA VAL A 108 -41.37 22.57 -66.63
C VAL A 108 -40.46 21.72 -65.73
N ARG A 109 -39.19 22.11 -65.56
CA ARG A 109 -38.23 21.38 -64.73
C ARG A 109 -38.38 21.66 -63.24
N LYS A 110 -38.92 22.83 -62.88
CA LYS A 110 -39.04 23.33 -61.51
C LYS A 110 -39.64 22.32 -60.52
N PRO A 111 -40.77 21.64 -60.79
CA PRO A 111 -41.35 20.67 -59.84
C PRO A 111 -40.41 19.50 -59.53
N LEU A 112 -39.67 19.02 -60.53
CA LEU A 112 -38.70 17.93 -60.33
C LEU A 112 -37.49 18.43 -59.53
N THR A 113 -37.04 19.66 -59.75
CA THR A 113 -35.93 20.25 -58.98
C THR A 113 -36.32 20.46 -57.52
N GLU A 114 -37.52 20.94 -57.26
CA GLU A 114 -38.04 21.11 -55.91
C GLU A 114 -38.19 19.75 -55.19
N TRP A 115 -38.67 18.72 -55.90
CA TRP A 115 -38.75 17.37 -55.35
C TRP A 115 -37.37 16.76 -55.07
N GLU A 116 -36.41 16.87 -56.00
CA GLU A 116 -35.04 16.37 -55.82
C GLU A 116 -34.37 17.03 -54.60
N ALA A 117 -34.52 18.35 -54.43
CA ALA A 117 -33.98 19.07 -53.28
C ALA A 117 -34.67 18.68 -51.97
N ALA A 118 -36.00 18.52 -51.98
CA ALA A 118 -36.74 18.06 -50.80
C ALA A 118 -36.35 16.62 -50.41
N GLU A 119 -36.14 15.75 -51.39
CA GLU A 119 -35.74 14.37 -51.19
C GLU A 119 -34.30 14.25 -50.67
N GLU A 120 -33.38 15.04 -51.21
CA GLU A 120 -32.01 15.14 -50.69
C GLU A 120 -31.99 15.60 -49.23
N ALA A 121 -32.74 16.66 -48.91
CA ALA A 121 -32.87 17.18 -47.54
C ALA A 121 -33.52 16.15 -46.60
N ARG A 122 -34.53 15.40 -47.07
CA ARG A 122 -35.16 14.30 -46.32
C ARG A 122 -34.13 13.23 -45.97
N ILE A 123 -33.36 12.77 -46.95
CA ILE A 123 -32.32 11.75 -46.77
C ILE A 123 -31.21 12.25 -45.83
N GLU A 124 -30.77 13.50 -45.94
CA GLU A 124 -29.77 14.08 -45.04
C GLU A 124 -30.27 14.14 -43.59
N ASN A 125 -31.51 14.59 -43.37
CA ASN A 125 -32.12 14.62 -42.04
C ASN A 125 -32.25 13.22 -41.42
N ILE A 126 -32.61 12.22 -42.22
CA ILE A 126 -32.66 10.82 -41.78
C ILE A 126 -31.27 10.32 -41.37
N LYS A 127 -30.24 10.59 -42.18
CA LYS A 127 -28.84 10.23 -41.85
C LYS A 127 -28.38 10.89 -40.55
N ALA A 128 -28.68 12.17 -40.37
CA ALA A 128 -28.38 12.90 -39.14
C ALA A 128 -29.11 12.29 -37.93
N THR A 129 -30.38 11.90 -38.10
CA THR A 129 -31.16 11.25 -37.04
C THR A 129 -30.59 9.87 -36.68
N LEU A 130 -30.21 9.05 -37.66
CA LEU A 130 -29.56 7.76 -37.44
C LEU A 130 -28.23 7.91 -36.67
N ALA A 131 -27.42 8.91 -37.05
CA ALA A 131 -26.19 9.22 -36.33
C ALA A 131 -26.46 9.69 -34.88
N HIS A 132 -27.51 10.48 -34.66
CA HIS A 132 -27.96 10.91 -33.34
C HIS A 132 -28.43 9.74 -32.46
N ILE A 133 -29.20 8.80 -33.04
CA ILE A 133 -29.62 7.57 -32.35
C ILE A 133 -28.40 6.75 -31.89
N ASP A 134 -27.40 6.56 -32.77
CA ASP A 134 -26.18 5.83 -32.42
C ASP A 134 -25.37 6.55 -31.32
N ALA A 135 -25.27 7.88 -31.38
CA ALA A 135 -24.63 8.68 -30.35
C ALA A 135 -25.34 8.55 -28.98
N CYS A 136 -26.67 8.59 -28.96
CA CYS A 136 -27.47 8.38 -27.76
C CYS A 136 -27.22 6.98 -27.17
N GLY A 137 -27.13 5.94 -28.02
CA GLY A 137 -26.79 4.58 -27.60
C GLY A 137 -25.38 4.44 -26.99
N LYS A 138 -24.47 5.38 -27.29
CA LYS A 138 -23.12 5.50 -26.69
C LYS A 138 -23.09 6.40 -25.46
N GLY A 139 -24.23 6.97 -25.06
CA GLY A 139 -24.36 7.84 -23.90
C GLY A 139 -24.07 9.31 -24.15
N ILE A 140 -24.09 9.76 -25.41
CA ILE A 140 -23.63 11.10 -25.81
C ILE A 140 -24.75 11.84 -26.56
N ILE A 141 -24.97 13.11 -26.21
CA ILE A 141 -25.80 14.05 -26.99
C ILE A 141 -25.00 15.33 -27.21
N GLY A 142 -24.90 15.79 -28.46
CA GLY A 142 -24.17 17.02 -28.78
C GLY A 142 -22.67 16.97 -28.49
N GLY A 143 -22.08 15.76 -28.45
CA GLY A 143 -20.67 15.56 -28.12
C GLY A 143 -20.37 15.41 -26.62
N GLU A 144 -21.35 15.61 -25.74
CA GLU A 144 -21.19 15.54 -24.30
C GLU A 144 -21.87 14.31 -23.69
N PRO A 145 -21.26 13.64 -22.69
CA PRO A 145 -21.92 12.59 -21.92
C PRO A 145 -23.18 13.09 -21.21
N GLN A 146 -24.25 12.28 -21.24
CA GLN A 146 -25.52 12.62 -20.59
C GLN A 146 -25.95 11.58 -19.57
N ALA A 147 -26.84 11.99 -18.66
CA ALA A 147 -27.47 11.07 -17.72
C ALA A 147 -28.41 10.08 -18.45
N PHE A 148 -28.48 8.84 -17.96
CA PHE A 148 -29.32 7.79 -18.54
C PHE A 148 -30.78 8.23 -18.77
N ALA A 149 -31.38 8.94 -17.81
CA ALA A 149 -32.76 9.43 -17.93
C ALA A 149 -32.97 10.37 -19.13
N ILE A 150 -31.99 11.24 -19.41
CA ILE A 150 -32.03 12.15 -20.56
C ILE A 150 -31.91 11.35 -21.86
N LEU A 151 -31.02 10.36 -21.89
CA LEU A 151 -30.80 9.51 -23.08
C LEU A 151 -32.01 8.65 -23.42
N PHE A 152 -32.67 8.06 -22.40
CA PHE A 152 -33.92 7.33 -22.60
C PHE A 152 -35.03 8.24 -23.12
N HIS A 153 -35.24 9.41 -22.49
CA HIS A 153 -36.23 10.37 -22.94
C HIS A 153 -35.96 10.87 -24.38
N GLU A 154 -34.69 11.13 -24.71
CA GLU A 154 -34.30 11.54 -26.07
C GLU A 154 -34.66 10.47 -27.11
N LEU A 155 -34.26 9.22 -26.86
CA LEU A 155 -34.55 8.10 -27.74
C LEU A 155 -36.06 7.83 -27.82
N GLU A 156 -36.76 7.72 -26.70
CA GLU A 156 -38.16 7.27 -26.63
C GLU A 156 -39.15 8.34 -27.07
N GLU A 157 -39.00 9.57 -26.59
CA GLU A 157 -39.98 10.64 -26.76
C GLU A 157 -39.62 11.66 -27.85
N LYS A 158 -38.34 12.06 -27.95
CA LYS A 158 -37.95 13.12 -28.90
C LYS A 158 -37.70 12.61 -30.31
N ILE A 159 -37.04 11.46 -30.43
CA ILE A 159 -36.77 10.86 -31.74
C ILE A 159 -38.01 10.09 -32.19
N VAL A 160 -38.84 10.75 -32.99
CA VAL A 160 -40.02 10.17 -33.64
C VAL A 160 -39.63 9.63 -35.00
N ILE A 161 -39.83 8.32 -35.19
CA ILE A 161 -39.63 7.65 -36.47
C ILE A 161 -41.03 7.38 -37.03
N ASP A 162 -41.38 8.10 -38.09
CA ASP A 162 -42.69 8.03 -38.74
C ASP A 162 -42.55 7.69 -40.23
N ASP A 163 -43.63 7.82 -41.00
CA ASP A 163 -43.65 7.48 -42.41
C ASP A 163 -42.77 8.38 -43.29
N SER A 164 -42.32 9.54 -42.78
CA SER A 164 -41.37 10.42 -43.50
C SER A 164 -40.00 9.76 -43.72
N PHE A 165 -39.67 8.72 -42.95
CA PHE A 165 -38.44 7.95 -43.12
C PHE A 165 -38.47 7.06 -44.38
N GLY A 166 -39.65 6.76 -44.91
CA GLY A 166 -39.80 5.95 -46.12
C GLY A 166 -39.07 4.62 -46.03
N GLU A 167 -38.17 4.38 -46.98
CA GLU A 167 -37.34 3.19 -47.08
C GLU A 167 -36.37 2.99 -45.91
N PHE A 168 -36.06 4.05 -45.16
CA PHE A 168 -35.16 4.01 -44.00
C PHE A 168 -35.87 3.75 -42.68
N LYS A 169 -37.21 3.63 -42.67
CA LYS A 169 -38.00 3.51 -41.44
C LYS A 169 -37.59 2.29 -40.62
N GLU A 170 -37.55 1.12 -41.25
CA GLU A 170 -37.15 -0.13 -40.57
C GLU A 170 -35.72 -0.05 -40.04
N GLN A 171 -34.80 0.55 -40.80
CA GLN A 171 -33.42 0.76 -40.36
C GLN A 171 -33.35 1.68 -39.13
N ALA A 172 -34.12 2.76 -39.12
CA ALA A 172 -34.16 3.70 -38.00
C ALA A 172 -34.79 3.07 -36.75
N GLU A 173 -35.87 2.30 -36.91
CA GLU A 173 -36.52 1.57 -35.81
C GLU A 173 -35.57 0.54 -35.20
N ALA A 174 -34.87 -0.23 -36.04
CA ALA A 174 -33.85 -1.16 -35.60
C ALA A 174 -32.70 -0.45 -34.86
N ALA A 175 -32.18 0.65 -35.41
CA ALA A 175 -31.14 1.45 -34.76
C ALA A 175 -31.58 2.01 -33.40
N LYS A 176 -32.83 2.49 -33.29
CA LYS A 176 -33.41 2.99 -32.03
C LYS A 176 -33.56 1.88 -31.01
N SER A 177 -34.06 0.71 -31.43
CA SER A 177 -34.16 -0.48 -30.58
C SER A 177 -32.79 -0.93 -30.06
N ASP A 178 -31.78 -0.99 -30.94
CA ASP A 178 -30.42 -1.36 -30.57
C ASP A 178 -29.78 -0.35 -29.61
N ALA A 179 -29.99 0.95 -29.83
CA ALA A 179 -29.52 2.01 -28.95
C ALA A 179 -30.15 1.90 -27.55
N LEU A 180 -31.47 1.70 -27.48
CA LEU A 180 -32.20 1.48 -26.21
C LEU A 180 -31.71 0.23 -25.49
N ALA A 181 -31.47 -0.87 -26.20
CA ALA A 181 -30.97 -2.11 -25.62
C ALA A 181 -29.56 -1.92 -25.01
N LYS A 182 -28.65 -1.26 -25.75
CA LYS A 182 -27.30 -0.92 -25.25
C LYS A 182 -27.38 -0.03 -24.01
N LEU A 183 -28.23 1.00 -24.05
CA LEU A 183 -28.40 1.94 -22.95
C LEU A 183 -28.95 1.25 -21.70
N LYS A 184 -29.91 0.34 -21.86
CA LYS A 184 -30.47 -0.46 -20.77
C LYS A 184 -29.43 -1.37 -20.12
N ILE A 185 -28.61 -2.06 -20.92
CA ILE A 185 -27.51 -2.88 -20.39
C ILE A 185 -26.53 -2.02 -19.57
N ALA A 186 -26.15 -0.85 -20.10
CA ALA A 186 -25.25 0.07 -19.40
C ALA A 186 -25.88 0.63 -18.11
N PHE A 187 -27.17 0.96 -18.13
CA PHE A 187 -27.91 1.43 -16.96
C PHE A 187 -28.00 0.35 -15.87
N ASP A 188 -28.33 -0.88 -16.23
CA ASP A 188 -28.41 -2.00 -15.28
C ASP A 188 -27.03 -2.32 -14.68
N ALA A 189 -25.96 -2.26 -15.48
CA ALA A 189 -24.60 -2.41 -14.99
C ALA A 189 -24.22 -1.28 -14.02
N HIS A 190 -24.59 -0.03 -14.33
CA HIS A 190 -24.38 1.11 -13.44
C HIS A 190 -25.13 0.93 -12.11
N GLN A 191 -26.42 0.55 -12.14
CA GLN A 191 -27.19 0.32 -10.93
C GLN A 191 -26.60 -0.79 -10.05
N LYS A 192 -26.12 -1.89 -10.66
CA LYS A 192 -25.45 -2.96 -9.92
C LYS A 192 -24.16 -2.48 -9.28
N ALA A 193 -23.31 -1.75 -10.01
CA ALA A 193 -22.08 -1.20 -9.48
C ALA A 193 -22.33 -0.22 -8.31
N GLU A 194 -23.37 0.60 -8.39
CA GLU A 194 -23.78 1.49 -7.30
C GLU A 194 -24.24 0.70 -6.07
N ALA A 195 -25.07 -0.34 -6.25
CA ALA A 195 -25.55 -1.20 -5.17
C ALA A 195 -24.40 -1.97 -4.50
N GLU A 196 -23.51 -2.58 -5.30
CA GLU A 196 -22.32 -3.29 -4.80
C GLU A 196 -21.37 -2.35 -4.03
N ARG A 197 -21.22 -1.10 -4.49
CA ARG A 197 -20.41 -0.09 -3.78
C ARG A 197 -21.01 0.24 -2.41
N LEU A 198 -22.33 0.42 -2.34
CA LEU A 198 -23.03 0.71 -1.09
C LEU A 198 -22.96 -0.49 -0.12
N GLU A 199 -23.18 -1.71 -0.61
CA GLU A 199 -23.03 -2.94 0.19
C GLU A 199 -21.60 -3.11 0.71
N LEU A 200 -20.59 -2.83 -0.13
CA LEU A 200 -19.19 -2.89 0.28
C LEU A 200 -18.86 -1.84 1.34
N GLU A 201 -19.43 -0.65 1.25
CA GLU A 201 -19.29 0.39 2.27
C GLU A 201 -19.93 -0.02 3.60
N GLN A 202 -21.14 -0.59 3.56
CA GLN A 202 -21.81 -1.14 4.74
C GLN A 202 -21.00 -2.26 5.39
N LEU A 203 -20.50 -3.21 4.60
CA LEU A 203 -19.68 -4.31 5.11
C LEU A 203 -18.37 -3.82 5.74
N ARG A 204 -17.76 -2.76 5.17
CA ARG A 204 -16.57 -2.13 5.76
C ARG A 204 -16.89 -1.44 7.08
N ALA A 205 -18.03 -0.75 7.17
CA ALA A 205 -18.48 -0.11 8.40
C ALA A 205 -18.77 -1.14 9.50
N GLU A 206 -19.50 -2.21 9.19
CA GLU A 206 -19.80 -3.30 10.12
C GLU A 206 -18.53 -4.00 10.59
N LYS A 207 -17.58 -4.29 9.69
CA LYS A 207 -16.30 -4.88 10.06
C LYS A 207 -15.51 -3.96 11.00
N LEU A 208 -15.46 -2.66 10.72
CA LEU A 208 -14.78 -1.69 11.58
C LEU A 208 -15.41 -1.64 12.99
N GLU A 209 -16.74 -1.70 13.07
CA GLU A 209 -17.44 -1.76 14.35
C GLU A 209 -17.13 -3.06 15.10
N ARG A 210 -17.17 -4.20 14.41
CA ARG A 210 -16.83 -5.51 15.00
C ARG A 210 -15.40 -5.53 15.53
N ASP A 211 -14.45 -5.01 14.76
CA ASP A 211 -13.04 -4.96 15.16
C ASP A 211 -12.82 -4.02 16.36
N ARG A 212 -13.58 -2.91 16.46
CA ARG A 212 -13.59 -2.04 17.65
C ARG A 212 -14.14 -2.75 18.88
N LEU A 213 -15.28 -3.43 18.76
CA LEU A 213 -15.89 -4.19 19.86
C LEU A 213 -14.98 -5.35 20.31
N GLU A 214 -14.31 -6.02 19.37
CA GLU A 214 -13.33 -7.06 19.66
C GLU A 214 -12.11 -6.48 20.40
N ALA A 215 -11.55 -5.37 19.92
CA ALA A 215 -10.43 -4.70 20.58
C ALA A 215 -10.81 -4.23 22.00
N GLU A 216 -12.02 -3.69 22.19
CA GLU A 216 -12.54 -3.33 23.51
C GLU A 216 -12.69 -4.57 24.41
N ARG A 217 -13.18 -5.70 23.87
CA ARG A 217 -13.30 -6.95 24.62
C ARG A 217 -11.94 -7.49 25.04
N VAL A 218 -10.98 -7.55 24.12
CA VAL A 218 -9.61 -8.00 24.39
C VAL A 218 -8.95 -7.10 25.42
N GLU A 219 -9.13 -5.79 25.33
CA GLU A 219 -8.58 -4.86 26.33
C GLU A 219 -9.25 -5.02 27.70
N LYS A 220 -10.57 -5.17 27.76
CA LYS A 220 -11.28 -5.48 29.01
C LYS A 220 -10.81 -6.79 29.64
N GLU A 221 -10.61 -7.83 28.83
CA GLU A 221 -10.10 -9.11 29.28
C GLU A 221 -8.65 -8.99 29.79
N ARG A 222 -7.79 -8.26 29.06
CA ARG A 222 -6.41 -7.97 29.48
C ARG A 222 -6.38 -7.24 30.82
N ILE A 223 -7.20 -6.20 30.99
CA ILE A 223 -7.32 -5.45 32.26
C ILE A 223 -7.79 -6.38 33.39
N ALA A 224 -8.79 -7.23 33.13
CA ALA A 224 -9.28 -8.18 34.13
C ALA A 224 -8.21 -9.21 34.52
N GLN A 225 -7.50 -9.78 33.55
CA GLN A 225 -6.39 -10.71 33.80
C GLN A 225 -5.24 -10.04 34.55
N GLU A 226 -4.89 -8.80 34.20
CA GLU A 226 -3.86 -8.01 34.89
C GLU A 226 -4.27 -7.71 36.33
N ALA A 227 -5.55 -7.38 36.59
CA ALA A 227 -6.08 -7.18 37.94
C ALA A 227 -6.01 -8.48 38.78
N ILE A 228 -6.41 -9.62 38.21
CA ILE A 228 -6.30 -10.94 38.88
C ILE A 228 -4.84 -11.28 39.17
N ALA A 229 -3.92 -11.04 38.22
CA ALA A 229 -2.50 -11.29 38.41
C ALA A 229 -1.89 -10.39 39.50
N ARG A 230 -2.26 -9.11 39.54
CA ARG A 230 -1.85 -8.17 40.60
C ARG A 230 -2.37 -8.61 41.97
N GLU A 231 -3.65 -8.99 42.07
CA GLU A 231 -4.22 -9.47 43.33
C GLU A 231 -3.51 -10.74 43.82
N ARG A 232 -3.21 -11.69 42.92
CA ARG A 232 -2.44 -12.89 43.25
C ARG A 232 -1.02 -12.56 43.71
N ALA A 233 -0.32 -11.68 42.98
CA ALA A 233 1.03 -11.26 43.33
C ALA A 233 1.07 -10.53 44.69
N GLU A 234 0.06 -9.72 44.98
CA GLU A 234 -0.08 -9.05 46.28
C GLU A 234 -0.35 -10.06 47.40
N LYS A 235 -1.26 -11.02 47.19
CA LYS A 235 -1.49 -12.12 48.15
C LYS A 235 -0.24 -12.95 48.39
N GLU A 236 0.46 -13.37 47.34
CA GLU A 236 1.72 -14.12 47.45
C GLU A 236 2.81 -13.30 48.17
N HIS A 237 2.89 -11.99 47.89
CA HIS A 237 3.81 -11.12 48.59
C HIS A 237 3.48 -11.01 50.09
N GLN A 238 2.19 -10.86 50.45
CA GLN A 238 1.73 -10.82 51.84
C GLN A 238 1.97 -12.15 52.56
N GLU A 239 1.68 -13.28 51.91
CA GLU A 239 1.96 -14.62 52.44
C GLU A 239 3.46 -14.84 52.67
N ARG A 240 4.31 -14.38 51.74
CA ARG A 240 5.77 -14.43 51.90
C ARG A 240 6.24 -13.59 53.07
N LEU A 241 5.72 -12.36 53.23
CA LEU A 241 6.06 -11.50 54.37
C LEU A 241 5.60 -12.13 55.70
N ALA A 242 4.40 -12.69 55.75
CA ALA A 242 3.88 -13.39 56.92
C ALA A 242 4.70 -14.65 57.25
N ALA A 243 5.08 -15.43 56.24
CA ALA A 243 5.92 -16.62 56.40
C ALA A 243 7.34 -16.23 56.88
N GLU A 244 7.92 -15.15 56.35
CA GLU A 244 9.22 -14.64 56.79
C GLU A 244 9.17 -14.12 58.23
N GLN A 245 8.12 -13.41 58.61
CA GLN A 245 7.89 -12.98 60.00
C GLN A 245 7.77 -14.18 60.93
N LYS A 246 6.94 -15.17 60.59
CA LYS A 246 6.79 -16.39 61.38
C LYS A 246 8.10 -17.17 61.50
N ALA A 247 8.85 -17.31 60.40
CA ALA A 247 10.16 -17.95 60.43
C ALA A 247 11.17 -17.18 61.29
N ARG A 248 11.11 -15.84 61.31
CA ARG A 248 11.94 -15.00 62.17
C ARG A 248 11.57 -15.16 63.64
N GLU A 249 10.28 -15.21 63.96
CA GLU A 249 9.77 -15.46 65.31
C GLU A 249 10.15 -16.86 65.80
N GLU A 250 9.99 -17.90 64.97
CA GLU A 250 10.40 -19.27 65.29
C GLU A 250 11.91 -19.38 65.52
N ARG A 251 12.73 -18.75 64.66
CA ARG A 251 14.19 -18.68 64.86
C ARG A 251 14.56 -17.95 66.16
N ALA A 252 13.91 -16.83 66.46
CA ALA A 252 14.14 -16.11 67.70
C ALA A 252 13.73 -16.93 68.93
N ALA A 253 12.59 -17.62 68.87
CA ALA A 253 12.13 -18.52 69.92
C ALA A 253 13.05 -19.73 70.10
N HIS A 254 13.55 -20.32 69.02
CA HIS A 254 14.54 -21.40 69.05
C HIS A 254 15.84 -20.94 69.71
N GLN A 255 16.39 -19.80 69.28
CA GLN A 255 17.61 -19.23 69.87
C GLN A 255 17.44 -18.88 71.35
N ALA A 256 16.27 -18.37 71.75
CA ALA A 256 15.97 -18.11 73.16
C ALA A 256 15.89 -19.41 73.98
N ARG A 257 15.29 -20.48 73.44
CA ARG A 257 15.25 -21.81 74.08
C ARG A 257 16.63 -22.43 74.21
N GLU A 258 17.43 -22.41 73.15
CA GLU A 258 18.81 -22.93 73.19
C GLU A 258 19.68 -22.16 74.19
N LYS A 259 19.53 -20.84 74.25
CA LYS A 259 20.24 -20.03 75.24
C LYS A 259 19.81 -20.37 76.67
N ALA A 260 18.51 -20.54 76.92
CA ALA A 260 17.99 -20.93 78.22
C ALA A 260 18.42 -22.36 78.63
N GLU A 261 18.46 -23.30 77.68
CA GLU A 261 18.95 -24.66 77.93
C GLU A 261 20.46 -24.65 78.24
N ARG A 262 21.25 -23.85 77.52
CA ARG A 262 22.68 -23.71 77.78
C ARG A 262 22.95 -23.11 79.15
N GLU A 263 22.23 -22.04 79.51
CA GLU A 263 22.33 -21.41 80.84
C GLU A 263 21.91 -22.38 81.95
N ALA A 264 20.87 -23.19 81.74
CA ALA A 264 20.45 -24.21 82.69
C ALA A 264 21.49 -25.33 82.86
N ARG A 265 22.08 -25.82 81.75
CA ARG A 265 23.18 -26.80 81.80
C ARG A 265 24.43 -26.25 82.48
N GLU A 266 24.83 -25.02 82.15
CA GLU A 266 25.96 -24.33 82.79
C GLU A 266 25.71 -24.10 84.29
N ALA A 267 24.47 -23.89 84.72
CA ALA A 267 24.10 -23.78 86.13
C ALA A 267 24.14 -25.14 86.87
N ILE A 268 23.66 -26.21 86.23
CA ILE A 268 23.75 -27.58 86.76
C ILE A 268 25.22 -27.99 86.91
N GLU A 269 26.05 -27.77 85.89
CA GLU A 269 27.47 -28.12 85.92
C GLU A 269 28.24 -27.34 87.00
N ARG A 270 27.89 -26.05 87.21
CA ARG A 270 28.45 -25.26 88.33
C ARG A 270 28.07 -25.84 89.68
N ALA A 271 26.80 -26.21 89.87
CA ALA A 271 26.32 -26.80 91.11
C ALA A 271 26.93 -28.19 91.38
N GLU A 272 27.16 -28.99 90.33
CA GLU A 272 27.89 -30.27 90.45
C GLU A 272 29.35 -30.07 90.79
N ARG A 273 30.02 -29.07 90.19
CA ARG A 273 31.40 -28.73 90.50
C ARG A 273 31.58 -28.23 91.94
N GLU A 274 30.68 -27.37 92.42
CA GLU A 274 30.67 -26.91 93.81
C GLU A 274 30.42 -28.07 94.80
N LYS A 275 29.52 -29.00 94.48
CA LYS A 275 29.32 -30.22 95.28
C LYS A 275 30.54 -31.13 95.26
N ALA A 276 31.18 -31.33 94.12
CA ALA A 276 32.38 -32.13 94.00
C ALA A 276 33.56 -31.51 94.77
N GLU A 277 33.70 -30.19 94.75
CA GLU A 277 34.74 -29.47 95.50
C GLU A 277 34.49 -29.50 97.02
N ALA A 278 33.23 -29.43 97.47
CA ALA A 278 32.85 -29.62 98.86
C ALA A 278 33.12 -31.06 99.35
N VAL A 279 32.82 -32.07 98.52
CA VAL A 279 33.12 -33.49 98.82
C VAL A 279 34.63 -33.72 98.85
N ALA A 280 35.40 -33.16 97.92
CA ALA A 280 36.86 -33.28 97.91
C ALA A 280 37.50 -32.65 99.15
N LYS A 281 36.99 -31.49 99.61
CA LYS A 281 37.46 -30.83 100.83
C LYS A 281 37.14 -31.64 102.10
N ALA A 282 35.95 -32.23 102.19
CA ALA A 282 35.56 -33.10 103.30
C ALA A 282 36.37 -34.42 103.33
N VAL A 283 36.69 -34.99 102.17
CA VAL A 283 37.55 -36.19 102.06
C VAL A 283 39.01 -35.87 102.43
N ALA A 284 39.53 -34.70 102.04
CA ALA A 284 40.87 -34.25 102.41
C ALA A 284 41.00 -33.97 103.92
N GLU A 285 40.00 -33.37 104.56
CA GLU A 285 39.97 -33.17 106.02
C GLU A 285 39.84 -34.50 106.79
N ALA A 286 39.04 -35.45 106.30
CA ALA A 286 38.92 -36.78 106.90
C ALA A 286 40.22 -37.61 106.80
N LEU A 287 40.94 -37.52 105.68
CA LEU A 287 42.25 -38.18 105.53
C LEU A 287 43.33 -37.55 106.44
N ALA A 288 43.33 -36.22 106.60
CA ALA A 288 44.29 -35.54 107.47
C ALA A 288 44.10 -35.89 108.96
N VAL A 289 42.86 -36.13 109.42
CA VAL A 289 42.58 -36.60 110.79
C VAL A 289 43.00 -38.06 110.97
N LYS A 290 42.79 -38.92 109.96
CA LYS A 290 43.16 -40.34 110.03
C LYS A 290 44.69 -40.56 110.03
N GLN A 291 45.44 -39.79 109.23
CA GLN A 291 46.90 -39.87 109.18
C GLN A 291 47.58 -39.36 110.46
N LYS A 292 47.01 -38.34 111.13
CA LYS A 292 47.49 -37.89 112.46
C LYS A 292 47.21 -38.92 113.57
N ALA A 293 46.12 -39.69 113.47
CA ALA A 293 45.82 -40.75 114.43
C ALA A 293 46.72 -41.99 114.26
N GLU A 294 47.01 -42.39 113.01
CA GLU A 294 47.89 -43.53 112.71
C GLU A 294 49.37 -43.26 113.04
N GLN A 295 49.87 -42.03 112.87
CA GLN A 295 51.25 -41.68 113.26
C GLN A 295 51.46 -41.68 114.79
N ALA A 296 50.45 -41.27 115.57
CA ALA A 296 50.52 -41.27 117.05
C ALA A 296 50.35 -42.67 117.68
N GLU A 297 49.83 -43.64 116.92
CA GLU A 297 49.73 -45.05 117.34
C GLU A 297 50.99 -45.84 116.98
N ALA A 298 51.59 -45.56 115.81
CA ALA A 298 52.86 -46.15 115.39
C ALA A 298 54.05 -45.77 116.30
N GLU A 299 54.12 -44.53 116.80
CA GLU A 299 55.18 -44.10 117.72
C GLU A 299 55.07 -44.74 119.12
N ARG A 300 53.86 -44.96 119.64
CA ARG A 300 53.64 -45.64 120.93
C ARG A 300 53.94 -47.15 120.87
N ALA A 301 53.68 -47.78 119.72
CA ALA A 301 54.00 -49.20 119.50
C ALA A 301 55.51 -49.45 119.33
N ALA A 302 56.26 -48.50 118.76
CA ALA A 302 57.71 -48.62 118.60
C ALA A 302 58.48 -48.45 119.91
N GLU A 303 58.05 -47.53 120.79
CA GLU A 303 58.70 -47.28 122.09
C GLU A 303 58.46 -48.42 123.10
N ALA A 304 57.26 -49.02 123.11
CA ALA A 304 56.91 -50.14 124.00
C ALA A 304 57.67 -51.44 123.67
N LYS A 305 58.04 -51.66 122.40
CA LYS A 305 58.80 -52.85 121.97
C LYS A 305 60.29 -52.76 122.32
N ARG A 306 60.87 -51.55 122.29
CA ARG A 306 62.29 -51.32 122.59
C ARG A 306 62.64 -51.56 124.07
N ILE A 307 61.73 -51.24 124.99
CA ILE A 307 61.92 -51.42 126.44
C ILE A 307 61.83 -52.91 126.85
N ALA A 308 61.02 -53.71 126.16
CA ALA A 308 60.89 -55.15 126.44
C ALA A 308 62.10 -55.98 125.96
N ASP A 309 62.66 -55.63 124.79
CA ASP A 309 63.77 -56.38 124.18
C ASP A 309 65.13 -56.10 124.87
N GLU A 310 65.31 -54.94 125.51
CA GLU A 310 66.56 -54.58 126.21
C GLU A 310 66.71 -55.24 127.60
N GLN A 311 65.59 -55.55 128.28
CA GLN A 311 65.61 -56.18 129.60
C GLN A 311 65.90 -57.69 129.52
N ALA A 312 65.42 -58.37 128.47
CA ALA A 312 65.61 -59.82 128.28
C ALA A 312 67.07 -60.21 127.93
N ALA A 313 67.82 -59.31 127.27
CA ALA A 313 69.22 -59.55 126.90
C ALA A 313 70.19 -59.46 128.10
N ARG A 314 69.86 -58.67 129.15
CA ARG A 314 70.74 -58.48 130.32
C ARG A 314 70.65 -59.62 131.35
N ASP A 315 69.53 -60.33 131.40
CA ASP A 315 69.33 -61.44 132.34
C ASP A 315 69.94 -62.77 131.86
N ALA A 316 70.04 -62.96 130.54
CA ALA A 316 70.67 -64.15 129.94
C ALA A 316 72.21 -64.16 130.09
N ASP A 317 72.88 -63.00 130.02
CA ASP A 317 74.35 -62.91 130.11
C ASP A 317 74.88 -63.15 131.54
N LYS A 318 74.17 -62.68 132.57
CA LYS A 318 74.53 -62.89 133.98
C LYS A 318 74.48 -64.38 134.38
N ALA A 319 73.46 -65.11 133.93
CA ALA A 319 73.29 -66.53 134.26
C ALA A 319 74.39 -67.41 133.63
N HIS A 320 74.82 -67.08 132.40
CA HIS A 320 75.86 -67.81 131.69
C HIS A 320 77.25 -67.62 132.36
N ARG A 321 77.60 -66.38 132.74
CA ARG A 321 78.92 -66.08 133.36
C ARG A 321 79.07 -66.73 134.73
N SER A 322 78.05 -66.71 135.59
CA SER A 322 78.11 -67.38 136.90
C SER A 322 78.29 -68.90 136.79
N LYS A 323 77.66 -69.54 135.79
CA LYS A 323 77.76 -71.00 135.59
C LYS A 323 79.18 -71.43 135.21
N ILE A 324 79.82 -70.70 134.29
CA ILE A 324 81.20 -70.96 133.85
C ILE A 324 82.19 -70.74 135.01
N MET A 325 82.06 -69.64 135.75
CA MET A 325 82.93 -69.33 136.89
C MET A 325 82.88 -70.39 137.98
N LYS A 326 81.68 -70.90 138.28
CA LYS A 326 81.50 -71.97 139.27
C LYS A 326 82.20 -73.27 138.82
N SER A 327 82.04 -73.65 137.56
CA SER A 327 82.64 -74.89 137.02
C SER A 327 84.18 -74.86 137.02
N VAL A 328 84.79 -73.73 136.66
CA VAL A 328 86.27 -73.60 136.68
C VAL A 328 86.80 -73.60 138.11
N LYS A 329 86.10 -72.93 139.04
CA LYS A 329 86.46 -72.93 140.46
C LYS A 329 86.45 -74.36 141.04
N GLU A 330 85.40 -75.13 140.76
CA GLU A 330 85.27 -76.52 141.22
C GLU A 330 86.36 -77.43 140.62
N ALA A 331 86.72 -77.25 139.34
CA ALA A 331 87.80 -78.01 138.70
C ALA A 331 89.19 -77.72 139.30
N LEU A 332 89.47 -76.46 139.67
CA LEU A 332 90.71 -76.08 140.37
C LEU A 332 90.77 -76.66 141.78
N MET A 333 89.64 -76.68 142.49
CA MET A 333 89.57 -77.30 143.82
C MET A 333 89.84 -78.81 143.77
N ALA A 334 89.38 -79.51 142.72
CA ALA A 334 89.63 -80.94 142.54
C ALA A 334 91.12 -81.30 142.31
N GLN A 335 91.96 -80.33 141.93
CA GLN A 335 93.40 -80.51 141.74
C GLN A 335 94.24 -80.09 142.96
N GLY A 336 93.59 -79.83 144.11
CA GLY A 336 94.27 -79.60 145.39
C GLY A 336 94.37 -78.14 145.85
N ALA A 337 93.71 -77.19 145.18
CA ALA A 337 93.61 -75.80 145.63
C ALA A 337 92.46 -75.60 146.64
N ASP A 338 92.67 -74.81 147.69
CA ASP A 338 91.60 -74.40 148.60
C ASP A 338 90.64 -73.38 147.92
N GLU A 339 89.42 -73.25 148.46
CA GLU A 339 88.35 -72.48 147.82
C GLU A 339 88.67 -70.99 147.66
N GLU A 340 89.38 -70.39 148.60
CA GLU A 340 89.72 -68.98 148.55
C GLU A 340 90.76 -68.71 147.45
N THR A 341 91.76 -69.57 147.36
CA THR A 341 92.79 -69.53 146.32
C THR A 341 92.20 -69.81 144.93
N ALA A 342 91.35 -70.82 144.79
CA ALA A 342 90.67 -71.15 143.53
C ALA A 342 89.80 -69.98 143.02
N LYS A 343 89.08 -69.29 143.91
CA LYS A 343 88.28 -68.11 143.56
C LYS A 343 89.15 -66.94 143.10
N LYS A 344 90.28 -66.68 143.77
CA LYS A 344 91.23 -65.62 143.37
C LYS A 344 91.84 -65.89 141.98
N ILE A 345 92.19 -67.15 141.69
CA ILE A 345 92.71 -67.55 140.37
C ILE A 345 91.65 -67.34 139.28
N VAL A 346 90.40 -67.78 139.48
CA VAL A 346 89.31 -67.57 138.51
C VAL A 346 89.09 -66.09 138.24
N LEU A 347 89.11 -65.23 139.27
CA LEU A 347 88.94 -63.79 139.12
C LEU A 347 90.12 -63.13 138.40
N ALA A 348 91.36 -63.51 138.70
CA ALA A 348 92.56 -63.00 138.04
C ALA A 348 92.60 -63.35 136.53
N VAL A 349 92.10 -64.54 136.16
CA VAL A 349 91.94 -64.95 134.75
C VAL A 349 90.87 -64.11 134.04
N ILE A 350 89.75 -63.79 134.70
CA ILE A 350 88.69 -62.93 134.12
C ILE A 350 89.15 -61.47 133.98
N ALA A 351 89.92 -60.99 134.95
CA ALA A 351 90.50 -59.64 134.93
C ALA A 351 91.65 -59.50 133.91
N GLY A 352 92.12 -60.61 133.33
CA GLY A 352 93.24 -60.60 132.36
C GLY A 352 94.61 -60.33 132.99
N GLU A 353 94.71 -60.46 134.31
CA GLU A 353 95.93 -60.17 135.09
C GLU A 353 96.97 -61.30 135.03
N ILE A 354 96.59 -62.46 134.49
CA ILE A 354 97.49 -63.59 134.22
C ILE A 354 97.76 -63.63 132.71
N PRO A 355 98.93 -63.15 132.23
CA PRO A 355 99.27 -63.22 130.81
C PRO A 355 99.52 -64.67 130.38
N ASN A 356 99.16 -65.04 129.15
CA ASN A 356 99.46 -66.34 128.51
C ASN A 356 98.85 -67.57 129.20
N VAL A 357 97.53 -67.58 129.49
CA VAL A 357 96.80 -68.78 129.95
C VAL A 357 96.53 -69.74 128.77
N THR A 358 97.13 -70.94 128.85
CA THR A 358 97.56 -71.83 127.74
C THR A 358 97.27 -73.32 128.11
N LEU A 359 98.01 -74.33 127.63
CA LEU A 359 97.62 -75.37 126.64
C LEU A 359 97.40 -76.75 127.31
N ARG A 360 96.65 -77.62 126.62
CA ARG A 360 96.30 -79.02 126.97
C ARG A 360 97.15 -80.02 126.14
N PHE A 361 97.71 -81.03 126.81
CA PHE A 361 97.91 -82.40 126.31
C PHE A 361 97.20 -83.34 127.27
#